data_AF-A0A9J6GJ80-F1
#
_entry.id   AF-A0A9J6GJ80-F1
#
_cell.length_a   1.000
_cell.length_b   1.000
_cell.length_c   1.000
_cell.angle_alpha   90.00
_cell.angle_beta   90.00
_cell.angle_gamma   90.00
#
_symmetry.space_group_name_H-M   'P 1'
#
loop_
_entity.id
_entity.type
_entity.pdbx_description
1 polymer ?
#
loop_
_entity_poly.entity_id
_entity_poly.type
_entity_poly.pdbx_seq_one_letter_code
_entity_poly.pdbx_strand_id
1 'polypeptide(L)'
;MRPSHGVQFAYCPIFIQLRLPTFVRKNPHVWFAQVEAVFDLHRVTSETTRFRHLLCNLPPEVADEVADVIGAPLNDAPYQRLKQSILDRTTASESARLRHLLTHEELGDRRPSQLLNTMRQLVGASNVDSNGALLKGLFLQRLPQSTRIVLAAAGDLTLDRAAELADKVHDATSPSVTPSLRQQSHRPFPA
;
A
#
# COMPACT_ATOMS: atom_id res chain seq x y z
N MET A 1 14.15 38.43 -9.88
CA MET A 1 13.47 38.30 -8.58
C MET A 1 12.09 37.71 -8.84
N ARG A 2 11.82 36.49 -8.34
CA ARG A 2 10.50 35.83 -8.43
C ARG A 2 9.68 36.23 -7.21
N PRO A 3 8.40 36.62 -7.33
CA PRO A 3 7.56 36.75 -6.15
C PRO A 3 7.05 35.37 -5.73
N SER A 4 7.25 35.09 -4.44
CA SER A 4 6.88 33.87 -3.74
C SER A 4 5.35 33.74 -3.60
N HIS A 5 4.93 32.49 -3.60
CA HIS A 5 3.55 32.02 -3.44
C HIS A 5 3.01 32.41 -2.08
N GLY A 6 1.92 33.18 -2.06
CA GLY A 6 1.00 33.26 -0.93
C GLY A 6 -0.31 32.63 -1.38
N VAL A 7 -0.48 31.34 -1.14
CA VAL A 7 -1.79 30.69 -1.31
C VAL A 7 -2.69 31.30 -0.24
N GLN A 8 -3.51 32.25 -0.66
CA GLN A 8 -4.44 32.94 0.19
C GLN A 8 -5.56 31.93 0.51
N PHE A 9 -5.42 31.22 1.62
CA PHE A 9 -6.50 30.40 2.18
C PHE A 9 -7.65 31.34 2.52
N ALA A 10 -8.56 31.52 1.56
CA ALA A 10 -9.73 32.33 1.72
C ALA A 10 -10.56 31.74 2.85
N TYR A 11 -10.59 32.47 3.98
CA TYR A 11 -11.49 32.26 5.11
C TYR A 11 -12.90 32.02 4.58
N CYS A 12 -13.42 30.81 4.79
CA CYS A 12 -14.77 30.45 4.38
C CYS A 12 -15.77 31.15 5.32
N PRO A 13 -16.62 32.07 4.83
CA PRO A 13 -17.60 32.74 5.66
C PRO A 13 -18.70 31.75 6.07
N ILE A 14 -18.83 31.60 7.39
CA ILE A 14 -19.92 31.01 8.18
C ILE A 14 -21.14 30.59 7.34
N PHE A 15 -21.27 29.30 7.03
CA PHE A 15 -22.54 28.70 6.59
C PHE A 15 -22.69 27.31 7.21
N ILE A 16 -23.74 27.16 8.04
CA ILE A 16 -24.30 25.98 8.71
C ILE A 16 -23.31 24.80 8.84
N GLN A 17 -22.79 24.59 10.06
CA GLN A 17 -21.94 23.45 10.41
C GLN A 17 -22.69 22.12 10.23
N LEU A 18 -22.70 21.59 9.02
CA LEU A 18 -22.88 20.17 8.80
C LEU A 18 -21.67 19.47 9.43
N ARG A 19 -21.88 18.79 10.56
CA ARG A 19 -20.81 18.05 11.24
C ARG A 19 -20.51 16.79 10.46
N LEU A 20 -19.46 16.84 9.65
CA LEU A 20 -18.92 15.66 9.01
C LEU A 20 -18.10 14.84 10.01
N PRO A 21 -18.04 13.50 9.84
CA PRO A 21 -17.15 12.67 10.64
C PRO A 21 -15.69 13.10 10.43
N THR A 22 -14.84 12.86 11.42
CA THR A 22 -13.40 13.11 11.32
C THR A 22 -12.79 12.25 10.21
N PHE A 23 -11.93 12.84 9.38
CA PHE A 23 -11.27 12.12 8.29
C PHE A 23 -10.37 11.01 8.82
N VAL A 24 -10.51 9.81 8.25
CA VAL A 24 -9.70 8.63 8.60
C VAL A 24 -8.89 8.17 7.39
N ARG A 25 -7.59 8.49 7.37
CA ARG A 25 -6.66 8.07 6.29
C ARG A 25 -6.59 6.55 6.10
N LYS A 26 -6.82 5.75 7.15
CA LYS A 26 -6.77 4.28 7.08
C LYS A 26 -7.85 3.71 6.16
N ASN A 27 -9.01 4.36 6.08
CA ASN A 27 -10.11 3.90 5.22
C ASN A 27 -10.92 5.09 4.69
N PRO A 28 -10.36 5.82 3.69
CA PRO A 28 -11.00 7.01 3.16
C PRO A 28 -12.31 6.66 2.43
N HIS A 29 -12.43 5.45 1.86
CA HIS A 29 -13.66 4.97 1.24
C HIS A 29 -14.84 4.91 2.22
N VAL A 30 -14.64 4.31 3.39
CA VAL A 30 -15.69 4.23 4.42
C VAL A 30 -16.03 5.62 4.95
N TRP A 31 -15.04 6.47 5.14
CA TRP A 31 -15.26 7.85 5.56
C TRP A 31 -16.12 8.62 4.54
N PHE A 32 -15.82 8.52 3.24
CA PHE A 32 -16.62 9.15 2.20
C PHE A 32 -18.05 8.59 2.17
N ALA A 33 -18.25 7.29 2.38
CA ALA A 33 -19.60 6.71 2.46
C ALA A 33 -20.40 7.31 3.63
N GLN A 34 -19.76 7.55 4.78
CA GLN A 34 -20.39 8.22 5.93
C GLN A 34 -20.72 9.68 5.61
N VAL A 35 -19.81 10.42 4.98
CA VAL A 35 -20.01 11.82 4.56
C VAL A 35 -21.18 11.92 3.57
N GLU A 36 -21.27 11.02 2.61
CA GLU A 36 -22.35 10.98 1.61
C GLU A 36 -23.70 10.66 2.24
N ALA A 37 -23.76 9.73 3.19
CA ALA A 37 -24.97 9.46 3.96
C ALA A 37 -25.45 10.70 4.75
N VAL A 38 -24.53 11.49 5.30
CA VAL A 38 -24.87 12.76 5.97
C VAL A 38 -25.39 13.79 4.97
N PHE A 39 -24.78 13.92 3.79
CA PHE A 39 -25.29 14.80 2.73
C PHE A 39 -26.70 14.41 2.29
N ASP A 40 -26.95 13.12 2.09
CA ASP A 40 -28.25 12.61 1.67
C ASP A 40 -29.31 12.86 2.75
N LEU A 41 -28.99 12.63 4.03
CA LEU A 41 -29.87 12.91 5.17
C LEU A 41 -30.29 14.39 5.23
N HIS A 42 -29.36 15.30 4.93
CA HIS A 42 -29.59 16.75 4.95
C HIS A 42 -30.01 17.32 3.60
N ARG A 43 -30.27 16.45 2.59
CA ARG A 43 -30.65 16.83 1.23
C ARG A 43 -29.68 17.80 0.56
N VAL A 44 -28.39 17.66 0.88
CA VAL A 44 -27.32 18.42 0.23
C VAL A 44 -27.00 17.75 -1.11
N THR A 45 -27.59 18.27 -2.18
CA THR A 45 -27.47 17.72 -3.54
C THR A 45 -26.54 18.52 -4.44
N SER A 46 -26.28 19.79 -4.12
CA SER A 46 -25.39 20.65 -4.92
C SER A 46 -23.93 20.21 -4.77
N GLU A 47 -23.28 19.88 -5.89
CA GLU A 47 -21.84 19.58 -5.96
C GLU A 47 -20.98 20.68 -5.33
N THR A 48 -21.30 21.95 -5.59
CA THR A 48 -20.55 23.08 -5.01
C THR A 48 -20.71 23.14 -3.49
N THR A 49 -21.92 22.87 -2.97
CA THR A 49 -22.16 22.84 -1.53
C THR A 49 -21.45 21.67 -0.86
N ARG A 50 -21.49 20.46 -1.48
CA ARG A 50 -20.72 19.29 -1.02
C ARG A 50 -19.22 19.57 -1.01
N PHE A 51 -18.70 20.18 -2.07
CA PHE A 51 -17.28 20.57 -2.18
C PHE A 51 -16.88 21.52 -1.04
N ARG A 52 -17.68 22.55 -0.77
CA ARG A 52 -17.40 23.51 0.32
C ARG A 52 -17.43 22.85 1.70
N HIS A 53 -18.43 21.99 1.96
CA HIS A 53 -18.47 21.24 3.22
C HIS A 53 -17.27 20.33 3.39
N LEU A 54 -16.87 19.62 2.33
CA LEU A 54 -15.71 18.76 2.34
C LEU A 54 -14.43 19.56 2.62
N LEU A 55 -14.24 20.69 1.93
CA LEU A 55 -13.09 21.58 2.09
C LEU A 55 -12.95 22.09 3.53
N CYS A 56 -14.06 22.48 4.18
CA CYS A 56 -14.04 23.00 5.55
C CYS A 56 -13.78 21.94 6.63
N ASN A 57 -13.97 20.65 6.31
CA ASN A 57 -13.79 19.56 7.26
C ASN A 57 -12.52 18.73 6.95
N LEU A 58 -11.73 19.14 5.96
CA LEU A 58 -10.53 18.43 5.57
C LEU A 58 -9.38 18.80 6.51
N PRO A 59 -8.62 17.82 7.03
CA PRO A 59 -7.40 18.11 7.79
C PRO A 59 -6.40 18.90 6.94
N PRO A 60 -5.62 19.82 7.52
CA PRO A 60 -4.71 20.68 6.78
C PRO A 60 -3.67 19.87 5.98
N GLU A 61 -3.22 18.73 6.49
CA GLU A 61 -2.26 17.87 5.81
C GLU A 61 -2.84 17.27 4.53
N VAL A 62 -4.12 16.89 4.55
CA VAL A 62 -4.82 16.33 3.38
C VAL A 62 -5.20 17.42 2.40
N ALA A 63 -5.53 18.63 2.89
CA ALA A 63 -5.80 19.78 2.04
C ALA A 63 -4.55 20.21 1.24
N ASP A 64 -3.38 20.22 1.87
CA ASP A 64 -2.11 20.48 1.19
C ASP A 64 -1.82 19.43 0.12
N GLU A 65 -2.11 18.15 0.41
CA GLU A 65 -1.96 17.07 -0.55
C GLU A 65 -2.82 17.25 -1.80
N VAL A 66 -3.93 17.99 -1.77
CA VAL A 66 -4.85 18.22 -2.92
C VAL A 66 -5.01 19.71 -3.27
N ALA A 67 -4.05 20.54 -2.89
CA ALA A 67 -4.13 22.00 -3.05
C ALA A 67 -4.31 22.44 -4.52
N ASP A 68 -3.73 21.71 -5.47
CA ASP A 68 -3.89 21.93 -6.91
C ASP A 68 -5.34 21.70 -7.38
N VAL A 69 -6.06 20.75 -6.77
CA VAL A 69 -7.46 20.48 -7.07
C VAL A 69 -8.38 21.51 -6.43
N ILE A 70 -8.01 22.00 -5.24
CA ILE A 70 -8.75 23.04 -4.52
C ILE A 70 -8.63 24.38 -5.25
N GLY A 71 -7.44 24.71 -5.75
CA GLY A 71 -7.17 25.97 -6.46
C GLY A 71 -7.62 25.98 -7.93
N ALA A 72 -8.02 24.83 -8.48
CA ALA A 72 -8.52 24.74 -9.85
C ALA A 72 -9.90 25.41 -10.00
N PRO A 73 -10.22 25.97 -11.17
CA PRO A 73 -11.55 26.53 -11.42
C PRO A 73 -12.64 25.46 -11.26
N LEU A 74 -13.72 25.82 -10.56
CA LEU A 74 -14.88 24.96 -10.38
C LEU A 74 -15.51 24.66 -11.76
N ASN A 75 -15.74 23.38 -12.03
CA ASN A 75 -16.47 22.90 -13.20
C ASN A 75 -17.73 22.15 -12.74
N ASP A 76 -18.32 21.29 -13.56
CA ASP A 76 -19.63 20.70 -13.28
C ASP A 76 -19.62 19.70 -12.10
N ALA A 77 -18.46 19.13 -11.73
CA ALA A 77 -18.35 18.10 -10.68
C ALA A 77 -17.15 18.31 -9.71
N PRO A 78 -17.11 19.42 -8.96
CA PRO A 78 -15.99 19.77 -8.08
C PRO A 78 -15.86 18.83 -6.90
N TYR A 79 -16.97 18.39 -6.30
CA TYR A 79 -16.93 17.45 -5.18
C TYR A 79 -16.39 16.09 -5.63
N GLN A 80 -16.89 15.59 -6.76
CA GLN A 80 -16.44 14.30 -7.26
C GLN A 80 -14.94 14.28 -7.61
N ARG A 81 -14.42 15.36 -8.22
CA ARG A 81 -12.97 15.47 -8.47
C ARG A 81 -12.17 15.52 -7.16
N LEU A 82 -12.61 16.30 -6.19
CA LEU A 82 -11.91 16.40 -4.90
C LEU A 82 -11.92 15.04 -4.17
N LYS A 83 -13.07 14.36 -4.14
CA LYS A 83 -13.21 13.00 -3.60
C LYS A 83 -12.24 12.02 -4.26
N GLN A 84 -12.23 11.96 -5.60
CA GLN A 84 -11.32 11.09 -6.34
C GLN A 84 -9.85 11.40 -6.04
N SER A 85 -9.46 12.68 -6.05
CA SER A 85 -8.07 13.03 -5.80
C SER A 85 -7.62 12.69 -4.37
N ILE A 86 -8.48 12.90 -3.37
CA ILE A 86 -8.19 12.48 -1.99
C ILE A 86 -8.03 10.96 -1.90
N LEU A 87 -8.93 10.19 -2.53
CA LEU A 87 -8.85 8.74 -2.55
C LEU A 87 -7.57 8.25 -3.23
N ASP A 88 -7.24 8.80 -4.39
CA ASP A 88 -6.07 8.41 -5.18
C ASP A 88 -4.77 8.73 -4.45
N ARG A 89 -4.63 9.94 -3.90
CA ARG A 89 -3.41 10.37 -3.20
C ARG A 89 -3.24 9.65 -1.85
N THR A 90 -4.32 9.45 -1.10
CA THR A 90 -4.26 8.69 0.16
C THR A 90 -3.87 7.23 -0.11
N THR A 91 -4.46 6.61 -1.14
CA THR A 91 -4.13 5.22 -1.53
C THR A 91 -2.69 5.12 -2.05
N ALA A 92 -2.24 6.06 -2.88
CA ALA A 92 -0.89 6.10 -3.39
C ALA A 92 0.15 6.28 -2.26
N SER A 93 -0.10 7.21 -1.33
CA SER A 93 0.76 7.46 -0.17
C SER A 93 0.86 6.22 0.73
N GLU A 94 -0.26 5.58 1.04
CA GLU A 94 -0.30 4.35 1.83
C GLU A 94 0.38 3.18 1.09
N SER A 95 0.21 3.07 -0.22
CA SER A 95 0.93 2.09 -1.05
C SER A 95 2.44 2.29 -1.01
N ALA A 96 2.91 3.54 -1.03
CA ALA A 96 4.32 3.88 -0.92
C ALA A 96 4.86 3.56 0.48
N ARG A 97 4.10 3.86 1.53
CA ARG A 97 4.42 3.50 2.92
C ARG A 97 4.54 1.98 3.09
N LEU A 98 3.59 1.21 2.57
CA LEU A 98 3.63 -0.24 2.59
C LEU A 98 4.83 -0.78 1.81
N ARG A 99 5.08 -0.29 0.58
CA ARG A 99 6.26 -0.65 -0.19
C ARG A 99 7.54 -0.38 0.58
N HIS A 100 7.65 0.76 1.24
CA HIS A 100 8.82 1.11 2.04
C HIS A 100 8.99 0.17 3.23
N LEU A 101 7.93 -0.11 3.99
CA LEU A 101 7.96 -1.02 5.14
C LEU A 101 8.35 -2.43 4.73
N LEU A 102 7.72 -2.95 3.68
CA LEU A 102 8.02 -4.26 3.10
C LEU A 102 9.41 -4.28 2.44
N THR A 103 9.95 -3.12 2.07
CA THR A 103 11.30 -3.00 1.48
C THR A 103 12.41 -3.18 2.51
N HIS A 104 12.14 -2.89 3.78
CA HIS A 104 13.09 -3.13 4.87
C HIS A 104 13.02 -4.59 5.37
N GLU A 105 11.99 -5.32 4.97
CA GLU A 105 11.81 -6.72 5.31
C GLU A 105 12.69 -7.59 4.38
N GLU A 106 13.84 -8.03 4.88
CA GLU A 106 14.78 -8.86 4.12
C GLU A 106 14.35 -10.34 4.11
N LEU A 107 14.60 -11.04 3.00
CA LEU A 107 14.40 -12.49 2.97
C LEU A 107 15.40 -13.18 3.91
N GLY A 108 16.68 -12.74 3.90
CA GLY A 108 17.74 -13.31 4.74
C GLY A 108 17.82 -14.84 4.61
N ASP A 109 17.92 -15.53 5.74
CA ASP A 109 17.84 -16.99 5.84
C ASP A 109 16.41 -17.52 6.03
N ARG A 110 15.39 -16.67 5.87
CA ARG A 110 14.00 -17.06 6.11
C ARG A 110 13.40 -17.72 4.88
N ARG A 111 12.44 -18.61 5.12
CA ARG A 111 11.67 -19.24 4.05
C ARG A 111 10.79 -18.21 3.33
N PRO A 112 10.72 -18.26 1.99
CA PRO A 112 9.77 -17.48 1.19
C PRO A 112 8.34 -17.46 1.72
N SER A 113 7.80 -18.59 2.21
CA SER A 113 6.46 -18.63 2.84
C SER A 113 6.35 -17.82 4.13
N GLN A 114 7.40 -17.77 4.95
CA GLN A 114 7.44 -16.96 6.16
C GLN A 114 7.45 -15.48 5.82
N LEU A 115 8.25 -15.08 4.82
CA LEU A 115 8.23 -13.71 4.30
C LEU A 115 6.81 -13.34 3.84
N LEU A 116 6.17 -14.18 3.02
CA LEU A 116 4.82 -13.92 2.53
C LEU A 116 3.81 -13.71 3.67
N ASN A 117 3.88 -14.53 4.73
CA ASN A 117 3.00 -14.39 5.90
C ASN A 117 3.23 -13.06 6.64
N THR A 118 4.48 -12.66 6.85
CA THR A 118 4.81 -11.35 7.44
C THR A 118 4.29 -10.21 6.57
N MET A 119 4.50 -10.30 5.25
CA MET A 119 4.01 -9.28 4.31
C MET A 119 2.47 -9.20 4.32
N ARG A 120 1.77 -10.34 4.42
CA ARG A 120 0.30 -10.39 4.57
C ARG A 120 -0.18 -9.75 5.87
N GLN A 121 0.53 -9.92 6.98
CA GLN A 121 0.18 -9.28 8.25
C GLN A 121 0.33 -7.77 8.17
N LEU A 122 1.39 -7.28 7.52
CA LEU A 122 1.63 -5.85 7.32
C LEU A 122 0.60 -5.22 6.38
N VAL A 123 0.24 -5.94 5.30
CA VAL A 123 -0.79 -5.49 4.35
C VAL A 123 -2.19 -5.60 4.95
N GLY A 124 -2.51 -6.64 5.72
CA GLY A 124 -3.85 -6.84 6.31
C GLY A 124 -4.29 -5.73 7.27
N ALA A 125 -3.36 -4.89 7.73
CA ALA A 125 -3.67 -3.66 8.45
C ALA A 125 -4.15 -2.51 7.53
N SER A 126 -3.96 -2.63 6.22
CA SER A 126 -4.18 -1.61 5.20
C SER A 126 -5.08 -2.13 4.08
N ASN A 127 -6.01 -1.31 3.59
CA ASN A 127 -6.97 -1.71 2.56
C ASN A 127 -6.44 -1.57 1.12
N VAL A 128 -5.17 -1.18 0.96
CA VAL A 128 -4.57 -0.78 -0.33
C VAL A 128 -4.40 -1.95 -1.29
N ASP A 129 -4.24 -3.18 -0.81
CA ASP A 129 -3.98 -4.34 -1.66
C ASP A 129 -5.14 -5.35 -1.68
N SER A 130 -6.33 -4.84 -2.00
CA SER A 130 -7.55 -5.66 -2.05
C SER A 130 -7.45 -6.85 -3.02
N ASN A 131 -6.64 -6.74 -4.07
CA ASN A 131 -6.46 -7.79 -5.10
C ASN A 131 -5.16 -8.60 -4.93
N GLY A 132 -4.36 -8.33 -3.90
CA GLY A 132 -3.07 -9.02 -3.69
C GLY A 132 -1.99 -8.71 -4.75
N ALA A 133 -2.24 -7.75 -5.65
CA ALA A 133 -1.37 -7.44 -6.79
C ALA A 133 -0.09 -6.73 -6.35
N LEU A 134 -0.21 -5.81 -5.39
CA LEU A 134 0.95 -5.12 -4.81
C LEU A 134 1.81 -6.10 -4.02
N LEU A 135 1.18 -6.96 -3.21
CA LEU A 135 1.85 -8.00 -2.44
C LEU A 135 2.54 -9.03 -3.35
N LYS A 136 1.86 -9.51 -4.41
CA LYS A 136 2.46 -10.45 -5.38
C LYS A 136 3.68 -9.83 -6.07
N GLY A 137 3.57 -8.58 -6.53
CA GLY A 137 4.69 -7.87 -7.17
C GLY A 137 5.90 -7.72 -6.23
N LEU A 138 5.67 -7.28 -5.00
CA LEU A 138 6.74 -7.12 -4.01
C LEU A 138 7.34 -8.45 -3.57
N PHE A 139 6.51 -9.48 -3.35
CA PHE A 139 6.97 -10.81 -3.00
C PHE A 139 7.93 -11.36 -4.06
N LEU A 140 7.55 -11.29 -5.33
CA LEU A 140 8.42 -11.75 -6.43
C LEU A 140 9.72 -10.94 -6.51
N GLN A 141 9.67 -9.62 -6.31
CA GLN A 141 10.87 -8.77 -6.31
C GLN A 141 11.89 -9.16 -5.23
N ARG A 142 11.42 -9.74 -4.12
CA ARG A 142 12.24 -10.15 -2.96
C ARG A 142 12.91 -11.50 -3.13
N LEU A 143 12.45 -12.32 -4.08
CA LEU A 143 12.99 -13.64 -4.26
C LEU A 143 14.32 -13.62 -5.05
N PRO A 144 15.25 -14.52 -4.71
CA PRO A 144 16.46 -14.74 -5.51
C PRO A 144 16.11 -14.98 -6.98
N GLN A 145 17.03 -14.60 -7.87
CA GLN A 145 16.82 -14.73 -9.31
C GLN A 145 16.53 -16.18 -9.73
N SER A 146 17.19 -17.17 -9.11
CA SER A 146 16.94 -18.59 -9.32
C SER A 146 15.48 -18.97 -9.06
N THR A 147 14.94 -18.56 -7.92
CA THR A 147 13.55 -18.80 -7.54
C THR A 147 12.58 -18.10 -8.49
N ARG A 148 12.85 -16.85 -8.90
CA ARG A 148 12.00 -16.13 -9.86
C ARG A 148 11.90 -16.82 -11.22
N ILE A 149 13.01 -17.38 -11.72
CA ILE A 149 13.02 -18.11 -13.00
C ILE A 149 12.13 -19.35 -12.93
N VAL A 150 12.22 -20.12 -11.84
CA VAL A 150 11.38 -21.31 -11.63
C VAL A 150 9.90 -20.92 -11.53
N LEU A 151 9.58 -19.85 -10.81
CA LEU A 151 8.21 -19.35 -10.72
C LEU A 151 7.67 -18.86 -12.07
N ALA A 152 8.49 -18.19 -12.88
CA ALA A 152 8.09 -17.75 -14.22
C ALA A 152 7.80 -18.94 -15.16
N ALA A 153 8.58 -20.01 -15.05
CA ALA A 153 8.36 -21.23 -15.83
C ALA A 153 7.11 -22.02 -15.39
N ALA A 154 6.71 -21.89 -14.12
CA ALA A 154 5.54 -22.58 -13.56
C ALA A 154 4.19 -21.94 -13.95
N GLY A 155 4.18 -20.78 -14.61
CA GLY A 155 2.98 -20.11 -15.09
C GLY A 155 2.25 -19.29 -14.02
N ASP A 156 0.98 -18.97 -14.26
CA ASP A 156 0.21 -18.10 -13.37
C ASP A 156 -0.27 -18.88 -12.13
N LEU A 157 0.58 -18.89 -11.11
CA LEU A 157 0.30 -19.50 -9.83
C LEU A 157 -0.39 -18.52 -8.87
N THR A 158 -1.21 -19.08 -7.98
CA THR A 158 -1.66 -18.33 -6.80
C THR A 158 -0.46 -17.98 -5.92
N LEU A 159 -0.56 -16.89 -5.17
CA LEU A 159 0.55 -16.39 -4.34
C LEU A 159 1.02 -17.44 -3.30
N ASP A 160 0.08 -18.21 -2.74
CA ASP A 160 0.38 -19.32 -1.82
C ASP A 160 1.16 -20.45 -2.50
N ARG A 161 0.75 -20.86 -3.72
CA ARG A 161 1.48 -21.89 -4.47
C ARG A 161 2.85 -21.41 -4.93
N ALA A 162 2.97 -20.13 -5.27
CA ALA A 162 4.26 -19.51 -5.58
C ALA A 162 5.19 -19.54 -4.35
N ALA A 163 4.68 -19.29 -3.15
CA ALA A 163 5.48 -19.38 -1.92
C ALA A 163 5.91 -20.81 -1.61
N GLU A 164 5.02 -21.79 -1.74
CA GLU A 164 5.38 -23.21 -1.55
C GLU A 164 6.45 -23.69 -2.53
N LEU A 165 6.34 -23.28 -3.80
CA LEU A 165 7.35 -23.64 -4.81
C LEU A 165 8.66 -22.91 -4.54
N ALA A 166 8.60 -21.66 -4.09
CA ALA A 166 9.77 -20.90 -3.69
C ALA A 166 10.50 -21.53 -2.49
N ASP A 167 9.77 -22.06 -1.51
CA ASP A 167 10.34 -22.80 -0.38
C ASP A 167 11.11 -24.04 -0.85
N LYS A 168 10.57 -24.81 -1.80
CA LYS A 168 11.26 -25.99 -2.36
C LYS A 168 12.56 -25.61 -3.06
N VAL A 169 12.57 -24.50 -3.80
CA VAL A 169 13.78 -23.99 -4.45
C VAL A 169 14.78 -23.49 -3.41
N HIS A 170 14.31 -22.82 -2.37
CA HIS A 170 15.13 -22.34 -1.26
C HIS A 170 15.80 -23.51 -0.53
N ASP A 171 15.05 -24.55 -0.16
CA ASP A 171 15.59 -25.75 0.50
C ASP A 171 16.58 -26.51 -0.40
N ALA A 172 16.38 -26.52 -1.72
CA ALA A 172 17.29 -27.16 -2.68
C ALA A 172 18.58 -26.36 -2.95
N THR A 173 18.57 -25.05 -2.69
CA THR A 173 19.72 -24.15 -2.94
C THR A 173 20.50 -23.82 -1.67
N SER A 174 19.87 -23.94 -0.51
CA SER A 174 20.53 -23.88 0.80
C SER A 174 21.55 -25.03 0.88
N PRO A 175 22.81 -24.76 1.29
CA PRO A 175 23.81 -25.81 1.40
C PRO A 175 23.37 -26.79 2.49
N SER A 176 22.74 -27.89 2.08
CA SER A 176 22.56 -29.05 2.94
C SER A 176 23.94 -29.44 3.46
N VAL A 177 24.11 -29.34 4.78
CA VAL A 177 25.26 -29.86 5.52
C VAL A 177 25.55 -31.26 5.00
N THR A 178 26.60 -31.39 4.19
CA THR A 178 27.16 -32.69 3.85
C THR A 178 27.61 -33.32 5.16
N PRO A 179 27.08 -34.48 5.58
CA PRO A 179 27.70 -35.22 6.67
C PRO A 179 29.08 -35.59 6.16
N SER A 180 30.11 -34.94 6.72
CA SER A 180 31.51 -35.24 6.46
C SER A 180 31.70 -36.74 6.65
N LEU A 181 31.86 -37.47 5.55
CA LEU A 181 32.16 -38.89 5.57
C LEU A 181 33.56 -39.01 6.19
N ARG A 182 33.55 -39.28 7.49
CA ARG A 182 34.73 -39.46 8.36
C ARG A 182 35.71 -40.38 7.63
N GLN A 183 36.80 -39.80 7.15
CA GLN A 183 37.94 -40.53 6.58
C GLN A 183 38.31 -41.66 7.55
N GLN A 184 38.00 -42.90 7.18
CA GLN A 184 38.63 -44.05 7.80
C GLN A 184 40.09 -44.03 7.35
N SER A 185 40.95 -43.53 8.24
CA SER A 185 42.39 -43.62 8.16
C SER A 185 42.80 -45.09 8.12
N HIS A 186 43.01 -45.63 6.92
CA HIS A 186 43.71 -46.89 6.71
C HIS A 186 45.14 -46.73 7.25
N ARG A 187 45.47 -47.42 8.35
CA ARG A 187 46.85 -47.57 8.82
C ARG A 187 47.60 -48.56 7.92
N PRO A 188 48.88 -48.32 7.59
CA PRO A 188 49.71 -49.31 6.92
C PRO A 188 50.23 -50.35 7.92
N PHE A 189 50.32 -51.61 7.46
CA PHE A 189 50.94 -52.73 8.16
C PHE A 189 52.48 -52.60 8.13
N PRO A 190 53.21 -52.84 9.23
CA PRO A 190 54.66 -53.01 9.18
C PRO A 190 55.04 -54.47 8.83
N ALA A 191 56.25 -54.60 8.29
CA ALA A 191 56.88 -55.81 7.74
C ALA A 191 57.10 -56.94 8.75
#